data_AF-A0AAE6NHB6-F1
#
_entry.id   AF-A0AAE6NHB6-F1
#
_cell.length_a   1.000
_cell.length_b   1.000
_cell.length_c   1.000
_cell.angle_alpha   90.00
_cell.angle_beta   90.00
_cell.angle_gamma   90.00
#
_symmetry.space_group_name_H-M   'P 1'
#
loop_
_entity.id
_entity.type
_entity.pdbx_description
1 polymer ?
#
loop_
_entity_poly.entity_id
_entity_poly.type
_entity_poly.pdbx_seq_one_letter_code
_entity_poly.pdbx_strand_id
1 'polypeptide(L)'
;MLIGATALLLGGGGLAVYATTALAGNNTPDAAAGHAQHTASAFTLSCPDVGERLRQVPRSAKLPVSKGLSSLDKQVHDAYHKMMGGTGDSVLTGLKTQRAKTIKMMVTAISKDAKRPGYLLKMSGCTMKPVTEGAGAGGNDSTKSVQDGWYQGQTQNQTQGQTQGQSQDPGQVQGQVGGQAQDGGQQDQNGGQQQGQPGGPSPDDFVDINNVQPNADAPPFAAPQGGNASTGTFVTECGRNEDGHFNSDNVIVTPGVSNGAHHTHDYVGNKATDAFADDNKLAASGTTCDNGDQSTHYWPVLRKLDGNAEQKPGAAQDANVGTTLTPATVTLTFRGSQSGEVRAMPRFLKIITGDAKAFTNGTKNANASWSCTGFEDRQLKDKYPLCPQGSQVVRTFAFQNCWNGRDIDSGNHRDHMAFSDQNGNCPQGFQAVPQLVQRITYDVPQGQSFAVDSFPEQLHKPVTDHGDFINVMPDNLMSKAVDCINSGRNCT
;
A
#
# COMPACT_ATOMS: atom_id res chain seq x y z
N MET A 1 -25.79 52.51 50.51
CA MET A 1 -26.78 52.64 51.60
C MET A 1 -28.09 52.05 51.12
N LEU A 2 -28.81 51.34 52.02
CA LEU A 2 -30.05 50.53 51.84
C LEU A 2 -29.78 49.20 51.12
N ILE A 3 -29.78 47.99 51.72
CA ILE A 3 -30.57 47.30 52.77
C ILE A 3 -32.06 47.15 52.43
N GLY A 4 -32.52 45.89 52.33
CA GLY A 4 -33.92 45.43 52.43
C GLY A 4 -34.15 44.15 51.62
N ALA A 5 -33.84 42.94 52.11
CA ALA A 5 -34.55 42.12 53.10
C ALA A 5 -35.87 41.46 52.58
N THR A 6 -35.72 40.19 52.20
CA THR A 6 -36.58 39.00 52.50
C THR A 6 -38.09 39.13 52.75
N ALA A 7 -38.88 38.30 52.06
CA ALA A 7 -39.95 37.52 52.69
C ALA A 7 -40.27 36.22 51.92
N LEU A 8 -40.38 35.15 52.70
CA LEU A 8 -40.68 33.74 52.45
C LEU A 8 -42.17 33.51 52.13
N LEU A 9 -42.56 32.39 51.48
CA LEU A 9 -43.67 31.47 51.89
C LEU A 9 -43.91 30.32 50.88
N LEU A 10 -43.51 29.12 51.31
CA LEU A 10 -44.19 27.81 51.33
C LEU A 10 -45.04 27.32 50.12
N GLY A 11 -44.71 26.10 49.64
CA GLY A 11 -45.73 25.13 49.21
C GLY A 11 -45.34 24.07 48.17
N GLY A 12 -45.03 22.84 48.64
CA GLY A 12 -45.08 21.57 47.88
C GLY A 12 -43.88 21.30 46.94
N GLY A 13 -43.11 20.23 47.04
CA GLY A 13 -43.40 18.88 47.52
C GLY A 13 -43.21 17.89 46.36
N GLY A 14 -41.97 17.49 46.10
CA GLY A 14 -41.63 16.46 45.09
C GLY A 14 -40.26 15.87 45.41
N LEU A 15 -40.26 14.65 45.94
CA LEU A 15 -39.10 13.91 46.42
C LEU A 15 -38.16 13.52 45.27
N ALA A 16 -36.89 13.89 45.36
CA ALA A 16 -35.79 13.20 44.70
C ALA A 16 -34.83 12.71 45.78
N VAL A 17 -34.75 11.38 45.92
CA VAL A 17 -33.87 10.70 46.87
C VAL A 17 -32.44 10.84 46.38
N TYR A 18 -31.61 11.50 47.18
CA TYR A 18 -30.16 11.42 47.09
C TYR A 18 -29.68 10.14 47.78
N ALA A 19 -28.83 9.37 47.11
CA ALA A 19 -27.85 8.51 47.77
C ALA A 19 -26.48 8.90 47.22
N THR A 20 -25.61 9.29 48.15
CA THR A 20 -24.27 9.85 47.93
C THR A 20 -23.20 8.77 47.87
N THR A 21 -21.96 9.22 47.64
CA THR A 21 -20.64 8.55 47.74
C THR A 21 -20.08 8.06 46.40
N ALA A 22 -18.86 8.39 45.96
CA ALA A 22 -17.78 9.19 46.50
C ALA A 22 -16.96 9.77 45.32
N LEU A 23 -16.51 11.02 45.42
CA LEU A 23 -15.57 11.62 44.47
C LEU A 23 -14.16 11.50 45.05
N ALA A 24 -13.31 10.74 44.37
CA ALA A 24 -11.86 10.88 44.44
C ALA A 24 -11.40 11.19 43.01
N GLY A 25 -10.89 12.40 42.81
CA GLY A 25 -10.37 12.84 41.52
C GLY A 25 -9.04 12.19 41.18
N ASN A 26 -8.78 12.05 39.88
CA ASN A 26 -7.46 12.28 39.33
C ASN A 26 -7.61 12.82 37.90
N ASN A 27 -6.84 13.87 37.63
CA ASN A 27 -6.90 14.72 36.46
C ASN A 27 -6.46 13.96 35.20
N THR A 28 -7.32 13.92 34.18
CA THR A 28 -6.94 13.73 32.78
C THR A 28 -7.21 15.04 32.03
N PRO A 29 -6.23 15.62 31.32
CA PRO A 29 -6.52 16.77 30.46
C PRO A 29 -7.41 16.33 29.30
N ASP A 30 -8.37 17.19 28.97
CA ASP A 30 -9.47 16.98 28.04
C ASP A 30 -9.05 16.34 26.71
N ALA A 31 -9.71 15.24 26.36
CA ALA A 31 -9.74 14.73 25.00
C ALA A 31 -10.43 15.77 24.11
N ALA A 32 -9.70 16.33 23.15
CA ALA A 32 -10.26 17.20 22.13
C ALA A 32 -11.44 16.50 21.44
N ALA A 33 -12.58 17.18 21.46
CA ALA A 33 -13.81 16.76 20.80
C ALA A 33 -13.65 16.79 19.27
N GLY A 34 -14.14 15.74 18.59
CA GLY A 34 -14.45 15.79 17.16
C GLY A 34 -13.86 14.68 16.28
N HIS A 35 -14.00 13.40 16.64
CA HIS A 35 -13.86 12.31 15.66
C HIS A 35 -15.22 11.66 15.45
N ALA A 36 -15.80 11.87 14.26
CA ALA A 36 -16.96 11.12 13.81
C ALA A 36 -16.64 9.62 13.90
N GLN A 37 -17.48 8.85 14.58
CA GLN A 37 -17.28 7.41 14.71
C GLN A 37 -17.33 6.77 13.32
N HIS A 38 -16.18 6.29 12.85
CA HIS A 38 -16.06 5.52 11.61
C HIS A 38 -16.83 4.20 11.76
N THR A 39 -17.91 4.02 11.03
CA THR A 39 -18.51 2.69 10.88
C THR A 39 -17.65 1.90 9.90
N ALA A 40 -16.62 1.24 10.42
CA ALA A 40 -15.81 0.33 9.63
C ALA A 40 -16.69 -0.81 9.09
N SER A 41 -16.62 -1.07 7.79
CA SER A 41 -17.20 -2.29 7.22
C SER A 41 -16.57 -3.49 7.93
N ALA A 42 -17.38 -4.48 8.34
CA ALA A 42 -16.87 -5.72 8.94
C ALA A 42 -16.05 -6.57 7.96
N PHE A 43 -16.18 -6.31 6.64
CA PHE A 43 -15.53 -7.05 5.58
C PHE A 43 -14.97 -6.13 4.49
N THR A 44 -13.93 -6.62 3.82
CA THR A 44 -13.44 -6.09 2.55
C THR A 44 -13.52 -7.15 1.43
N LEU A 45 -13.13 -6.78 0.22
CA LEU A 45 -13.07 -7.67 -0.94
C LEU A 45 -11.65 -8.18 -1.18
N SER A 46 -11.51 -9.49 -1.35
CA SER A 46 -10.27 -10.12 -1.82
C SER A 46 -10.53 -10.78 -3.17
N CYS A 47 -9.69 -10.45 -4.13
CA CYS A 47 -9.81 -10.84 -5.53
C CYS A 47 -8.41 -11.27 -6.01
N PRO A 48 -8.24 -12.40 -6.72
CA PRO A 48 -6.92 -12.79 -7.21
C PRO A 48 -6.30 -11.71 -8.10
N ASP A 49 -5.06 -11.33 -7.80
CA ASP A 49 -4.34 -10.33 -8.58
C ASP A 49 -3.86 -10.92 -9.91
N VAL A 50 -4.45 -10.44 -11.00
CA VAL A 50 -4.14 -10.90 -12.35
C VAL A 50 -2.76 -10.44 -12.81
N GLY A 51 -2.33 -9.25 -12.37
CA GLY A 51 -1.03 -8.67 -12.72
C GLY A 51 0.13 -9.54 -12.22
N GLU A 52 0.03 -10.03 -10.98
CA GLU A 52 1.01 -10.92 -10.36
C GLU A 52 1.22 -12.26 -11.09
N ARG A 53 0.26 -12.66 -11.94
CA ARG A 53 0.31 -13.92 -12.70
C ARG A 53 0.71 -13.72 -14.16
N LEU A 54 0.97 -12.50 -14.61
CA LEU A 54 1.47 -12.21 -15.96
C LEU A 54 2.98 -12.48 -16.02
N ARG A 55 3.43 -13.44 -16.84
CA ARG A 55 4.88 -13.71 -16.98
C ARG A 55 5.50 -12.90 -18.11
N GLN A 56 4.81 -12.83 -19.25
CA GLN A 56 5.23 -12.11 -20.43
C GLN A 56 4.03 -11.45 -21.08
N VAL A 57 4.21 -10.19 -21.51
CA VAL A 57 3.19 -9.40 -22.21
C VAL A 57 3.81 -8.88 -23.50
N PRO A 58 3.35 -9.35 -24.69
CA PRO A 58 3.83 -8.84 -25.97
C PRO A 58 3.64 -7.33 -26.09
N ARG A 59 4.53 -6.65 -26.83
CA ARG A 59 4.49 -5.19 -27.01
C ARG A 59 3.12 -4.70 -27.52
N SER A 60 2.51 -5.42 -28.44
CA SER A 60 1.17 -5.16 -29.00
C SER A 60 0.04 -5.28 -27.96
N ALA A 61 0.25 -6.08 -26.91
CA ALA A 61 -0.73 -6.35 -25.87
C ALA A 61 -0.55 -5.48 -24.61
N LYS A 62 0.57 -4.74 -24.47
CA LYS A 62 0.86 -3.93 -23.27
C LYS A 62 -0.29 -2.99 -22.90
N LEU A 63 -0.71 -2.09 -23.80
CA LEU A 63 -1.79 -1.15 -23.50
C LEU A 63 -3.16 -1.82 -23.23
N PRO A 64 -3.62 -2.81 -24.02
CA PRO A 64 -4.81 -3.59 -23.68
C PRO A 64 -4.75 -4.26 -22.30
N VAL A 65 -3.58 -4.76 -21.90
CA VAL A 65 -3.35 -5.36 -20.57
C VAL A 65 -3.37 -4.28 -19.49
N SER A 66 -2.68 -3.15 -19.65
CA SER A 66 -2.73 -2.01 -18.71
C SER A 66 -4.17 -1.56 -18.45
N LYS A 67 -4.96 -1.37 -19.53
CA LYS A 67 -6.38 -0.99 -19.43
C LYS A 67 -7.21 -2.07 -18.73
N GLY A 68 -6.89 -3.34 -18.97
CA GLY A 68 -7.56 -4.45 -18.33
C GLY A 68 -7.26 -4.51 -16.83
N LEU A 69 -6.01 -4.35 -16.42
CA LEU A 69 -5.60 -4.34 -15.00
C LEU A 69 -6.24 -3.16 -14.25
N SER A 70 -6.12 -1.93 -14.77
CA SER A 70 -6.79 -0.76 -14.18
C SER A 70 -8.32 -0.93 -14.12
N SER A 71 -8.92 -1.54 -15.15
CA SER A 71 -10.35 -1.85 -15.11
C SER A 71 -10.71 -2.90 -14.05
N LEU A 72 -9.83 -3.88 -13.77
CA LEU A 72 -10.09 -4.85 -12.70
C LEU A 72 -10.06 -4.16 -11.34
N ASP A 73 -9.11 -3.27 -11.11
CA ASP A 73 -8.98 -2.53 -9.86
C ASP A 73 -10.18 -1.61 -9.64
N LYS A 74 -10.59 -0.88 -10.67
CA LYS A 74 -11.84 -0.10 -10.63
C LYS A 74 -13.07 -0.96 -10.32
N GLN A 75 -13.16 -2.17 -10.86
CA GLN A 75 -14.30 -3.06 -10.58
C GLN A 75 -14.33 -3.48 -9.12
N VAL A 76 -13.17 -3.76 -8.50
CA VAL A 76 -13.08 -4.09 -7.07
C VAL A 76 -13.46 -2.89 -6.22
N HIS A 77 -12.90 -1.72 -6.54
CA HIS A 77 -13.24 -0.45 -5.90
C HIS A 77 -14.76 -0.17 -5.93
N ASP A 78 -15.37 -0.22 -7.12
CA ASP A 78 -16.80 0.07 -7.30
C ASP A 78 -17.68 -0.97 -6.56
N ALA A 79 -17.23 -2.23 -6.49
CA ALA A 79 -17.93 -3.29 -5.77
C ALA A 79 -17.81 -3.11 -4.25
N TYR A 80 -16.63 -2.73 -3.74
CA TYR A 80 -16.42 -2.43 -2.33
C TYR A 80 -17.35 -1.30 -1.88
N HIS A 81 -17.47 -0.23 -2.67
CA HIS A 81 -18.42 0.85 -2.43
C HIS A 81 -19.87 0.39 -2.38
N LYS A 82 -20.30 -0.47 -3.30
CA LYS A 82 -21.67 -1.01 -3.31
C LYS A 82 -21.98 -1.91 -2.11
N MET A 83 -21.01 -2.68 -1.64
CA MET A 83 -21.20 -3.57 -0.49
C MET A 83 -21.53 -2.81 0.79
N MET A 84 -21.01 -1.59 0.95
CA MET A 84 -21.29 -0.74 2.10
C MET A 84 -22.76 -0.25 2.13
N GLY A 85 -23.48 -0.36 1.00
CA GLY A 85 -24.91 -0.05 0.87
C GLY A 85 -25.87 -1.22 1.08
N GLY A 86 -25.40 -2.44 1.42
CA GLY A 86 -26.27 -3.46 2.04
C GLY A 86 -26.66 -4.73 1.27
N THR A 87 -25.96 -5.15 0.20
CA THR A 87 -26.14 -6.52 -0.35
C THR A 87 -24.84 -7.13 -0.88
N GLY A 88 -24.29 -8.14 -0.19
CA GLY A 88 -22.98 -8.74 -0.52
C GLY A 88 -22.98 -9.71 -1.71
N ASP A 89 -23.94 -10.65 -1.77
CA ASP A 89 -23.88 -11.78 -2.72
C ASP A 89 -24.14 -11.38 -4.18
N SER A 90 -25.09 -10.46 -4.40
CA SER A 90 -25.39 -9.91 -5.72
C SER A 90 -24.20 -9.12 -6.27
N VAL A 91 -23.51 -8.36 -5.40
CA VAL A 91 -22.32 -7.58 -5.74
C VAL A 91 -21.16 -8.50 -6.13
N LEU A 92 -20.89 -9.57 -5.38
CA LEU A 92 -19.85 -10.54 -5.71
C LEU A 92 -20.12 -11.26 -7.04
N THR A 93 -21.37 -11.63 -7.30
CA THR A 93 -21.76 -12.29 -8.56
C THR A 93 -21.59 -11.35 -9.77
N GLY A 94 -22.01 -10.09 -9.61
CA GLY A 94 -21.81 -9.05 -10.61
C GLY A 94 -20.32 -8.78 -10.87
N LEU A 95 -19.54 -8.64 -9.80
CA LEU A 95 -18.09 -8.42 -9.87
C LEU A 95 -17.39 -9.57 -10.61
N LYS A 96 -17.68 -10.83 -10.25
CA LYS A 96 -17.12 -12.01 -10.93
C LYS A 96 -17.39 -11.98 -12.44
N THR A 97 -18.59 -11.59 -12.84
CA THR A 97 -19.00 -11.50 -14.26
C THR A 97 -18.21 -10.41 -14.99
N GLN A 98 -18.08 -9.22 -14.40
CA GLN A 98 -17.32 -8.11 -14.96
C GLN A 98 -15.84 -8.46 -15.10
N ARG A 99 -15.24 -9.04 -14.05
CA ARG A 99 -13.84 -9.46 -14.04
C ARG A 99 -13.57 -10.53 -15.09
N ALA A 100 -14.46 -11.52 -15.24
CA ALA A 100 -14.33 -12.55 -16.28
C ALA A 100 -14.31 -11.96 -17.70
N LYS A 101 -15.13 -10.94 -17.97
CA LYS A 101 -15.13 -10.24 -19.27
C LYS A 101 -13.80 -9.51 -19.49
N THR A 102 -13.32 -8.75 -18.51
CA THR A 102 -12.05 -8.01 -18.61
C THR A 102 -10.85 -8.94 -18.79
N ILE A 103 -10.77 -10.00 -17.99
CA ILE A 103 -9.72 -11.03 -18.10
C ILE A 103 -9.74 -11.67 -19.49
N LYS A 104 -10.93 -12.01 -20.02
CA LYS A 104 -11.05 -12.57 -21.38
C LYS A 104 -10.51 -11.62 -22.45
N MET A 105 -10.71 -10.31 -22.31
CA MET A 105 -10.14 -9.31 -23.23
C MET A 105 -8.61 -9.30 -23.18
N MET A 106 -8.02 -9.28 -21.98
CA MET A 106 -6.55 -9.35 -21.81
C MET A 106 -5.96 -10.63 -22.39
N VAL A 107 -6.54 -11.79 -22.05
CA VAL A 107 -6.13 -13.10 -22.59
C VAL A 107 -6.18 -13.09 -24.12
N THR A 108 -7.22 -12.49 -24.70
CA THR A 108 -7.37 -12.40 -26.17
C THR A 108 -6.30 -11.49 -26.79
N ALA A 109 -5.99 -10.35 -26.16
CA ALA A 109 -4.93 -9.46 -26.63
C ALA A 109 -3.55 -10.13 -26.61
N ILE A 110 -3.20 -10.81 -25.50
CA ILE A 110 -1.94 -11.56 -25.37
C ILE A 110 -1.87 -12.69 -26.39
N SER A 111 -2.98 -13.41 -26.62
CA SER A 111 -3.04 -14.56 -27.54
C SER A 111 -2.79 -14.23 -29.01
N LYS A 112 -2.72 -12.94 -29.39
CA LYS A 112 -2.40 -12.53 -30.76
C LYS A 112 -0.96 -12.84 -31.13
N ASP A 113 -0.03 -12.62 -30.19
CA ASP A 113 1.41 -12.66 -30.44
C ASP A 113 2.18 -13.53 -29.42
N ALA A 114 1.46 -14.22 -28.52
CA ALA A 114 2.04 -15.15 -27.55
C ALA A 114 1.10 -16.33 -27.26
N LYS A 115 1.65 -17.35 -26.57
CA LYS A 115 0.86 -18.49 -26.09
C LYS A 115 -0.28 -18.00 -25.22
N ARG A 116 -1.50 -18.46 -25.51
CA ARG A 116 -2.72 -18.10 -24.78
C ARG A 116 -2.59 -18.39 -23.26
N PRO A 117 -2.67 -17.37 -22.38
CA PRO A 117 -2.59 -17.55 -20.93
C PRO A 117 -3.95 -17.96 -20.35
N GLY A 118 -4.43 -19.16 -20.71
CA GLY A 118 -5.77 -19.65 -20.34
C GLY A 118 -6.00 -19.78 -18.83
N TYR A 119 -4.92 -19.91 -18.04
CA TYR A 119 -4.98 -19.98 -16.57
C TYR A 119 -5.59 -18.72 -15.94
N LEU A 120 -5.43 -17.55 -16.57
CA LEU A 120 -6.01 -16.29 -16.07
C LEU A 120 -7.54 -16.32 -16.02
N LEU A 121 -8.20 -17.08 -16.90
CA LEU A 121 -9.66 -17.16 -16.96
C LEU A 121 -10.30 -17.72 -15.69
N LYS A 122 -9.51 -18.37 -14.82
CA LYS A 122 -9.96 -18.90 -13.52
C LYS A 122 -9.88 -17.86 -12.39
N MET A 123 -9.37 -16.65 -12.65
CA MET A 123 -9.03 -15.65 -11.63
C MET A 123 -10.13 -14.58 -11.41
N SER A 124 -11.32 -14.78 -11.96
CA SER A 124 -12.41 -13.78 -11.88
C SER A 124 -13.16 -13.76 -10.54
N GLY A 125 -13.10 -14.85 -9.76
CA GLY A 125 -13.79 -14.95 -8.47
C GLY A 125 -13.25 -13.96 -7.44
N CYS A 126 -14.10 -13.52 -6.53
CA CYS A 126 -13.71 -12.73 -5.36
C CYS A 126 -14.42 -13.28 -4.12
N THR A 127 -13.87 -13.01 -2.95
CA THR A 127 -14.41 -13.40 -1.65
C THR A 127 -14.48 -12.19 -0.72
N MET A 128 -15.33 -12.27 0.30
CA MET A 128 -15.27 -11.34 1.43
C MET A 128 -14.14 -11.75 2.37
N LYS A 129 -13.43 -10.76 2.91
CA LYS A 129 -12.38 -10.92 3.90
C LYS A 129 -12.74 -10.10 5.15
N PRO A 130 -12.90 -10.70 6.34
CA PRO A 130 -13.06 -9.95 7.58
C PRO A 130 -11.94 -8.93 7.79
N VAL A 131 -12.27 -7.72 8.24
CA VAL A 131 -11.26 -6.67 8.47
C VAL A 131 -10.40 -6.92 9.70
N THR A 132 -10.91 -7.72 10.63
CA THR A 132 -10.22 -8.15 11.86
C THR A 132 -9.10 -9.15 11.58
N GLU A 133 -9.11 -9.78 10.41
CA GLU A 133 -8.06 -10.68 10.00
C GLU A 133 -6.86 -9.89 9.46
N GLY A 134 -5.67 -10.19 9.99
CA GLY A 134 -4.42 -9.64 9.50
C GLY A 134 -4.18 -9.89 8.00
N ALA A 135 -3.23 -9.18 7.42
CA ALA A 135 -2.81 -9.45 6.04
C ALA A 135 -2.39 -10.92 5.89
N GLY A 136 -2.94 -11.62 4.89
CA GLY A 136 -2.66 -13.03 4.64
C GLY A 136 -3.48 -14.03 5.46
N ALA A 137 -4.25 -13.60 6.46
CA ALA A 137 -5.29 -14.41 7.09
C ALA A 137 -6.60 -14.31 6.28
N GLY A 138 -7.22 -15.45 5.98
CA GLY A 138 -8.60 -15.53 5.44
C GLY A 138 -8.84 -15.29 3.95
N GLY A 139 -7.82 -15.43 3.10
CA GLY A 139 -8.02 -15.58 1.66
C GLY A 139 -8.12 -17.05 1.26
N ASN A 140 -9.31 -17.52 0.88
CA ASN A 140 -9.43 -18.67 -0.03
C ASN A 140 -8.88 -18.23 -1.38
N ASP A 141 -7.56 -18.20 -1.48
CA ASP A 141 -6.86 -18.06 -2.74
C ASP A 141 -7.31 -19.23 -3.62
N SER A 142 -8.19 -18.95 -4.58
CA SER A 142 -8.64 -19.93 -5.57
C SER A 142 -7.49 -20.52 -6.38
N THR A 143 -6.29 -19.91 -6.33
CA THR A 143 -5.05 -20.44 -6.90
C THR A 143 -4.24 -21.32 -5.95
N LYS A 144 -4.60 -21.47 -4.66
CA LYS A 144 -4.04 -22.53 -3.79
C LYS A 144 -4.42 -23.94 -4.25
N SER A 145 -5.36 -24.08 -5.19
CA SER A 145 -5.72 -25.34 -5.82
C SER A 145 -4.86 -25.71 -7.04
N VAL A 146 -3.95 -24.83 -7.49
CA VAL A 146 -2.88 -25.23 -8.43
C VAL A 146 -1.63 -25.55 -7.64
N GLN A 147 -1.57 -26.79 -7.19
CA GLN A 147 -0.37 -27.45 -6.72
C GLN A 147 0.63 -27.47 -7.89
N ASP A 148 1.69 -26.66 -7.80
CA ASP A 148 3.03 -26.93 -8.35
C ASP A 148 4.03 -25.81 -8.00
N GLY A 149 4.83 -26.09 -6.96
CA GLY A 149 6.27 -25.82 -6.96
C GLY A 149 6.78 -24.46 -6.45
N TRP A 150 7.80 -24.57 -5.59
CA TRP A 150 8.89 -23.61 -5.30
C TRP A 150 8.84 -22.85 -3.96
N TYR A 151 9.35 -23.57 -2.94
CA TYR A 151 10.02 -23.16 -1.67
C TYR A 151 9.19 -22.43 -0.59
N GLN A 152 8.97 -22.95 0.63
CA GLN A 152 9.82 -23.53 1.70
C GLN A 152 10.63 -22.47 2.47
N GLY A 153 10.21 -22.21 3.72
CA GLY A 153 11.09 -21.61 4.75
C GLY A 153 10.55 -20.42 5.53
N GLN A 154 9.45 -20.57 6.28
CA GLN A 154 9.31 -19.99 7.63
C GLN A 154 8.08 -20.58 8.32
N THR A 155 8.34 -21.49 9.26
CA THR A 155 7.35 -22.12 10.14
C THR A 155 6.78 -21.08 11.11
N GLN A 156 5.52 -20.70 10.93
CA GLN A 156 4.71 -20.18 12.03
C GLN A 156 4.16 -21.36 12.83
N ASN A 157 4.62 -21.48 14.06
CA ASN A 157 4.13 -22.43 15.04
C ASN A 157 2.79 -21.91 15.57
N GLN A 158 1.67 -22.37 15.01
CA GLN A 158 0.35 -22.19 15.61
C GLN A 158 -0.14 -23.53 16.16
N THR A 159 -0.21 -23.59 17.48
CA THR A 159 -0.81 -24.67 18.27
C THR A 159 -2.29 -24.78 17.92
N GLN A 160 -2.68 -25.82 17.16
CA GLN A 160 -4.07 -26.17 16.91
C GLN A 160 -4.65 -26.90 18.13
N GLY A 161 -5.64 -26.27 18.79
CA GLY A 161 -6.63 -26.98 19.58
C GLY A 161 -7.63 -27.66 18.65
N GLN A 162 -7.65 -28.99 18.67
CA GLN A 162 -8.59 -29.83 17.95
C GLN A 162 -9.99 -29.72 18.59
N THR A 163 -11.01 -29.49 17.76
CA THR A 163 -12.37 -29.96 18.07
C THR A 163 -12.99 -30.58 16.83
N GLN A 164 -13.19 -31.89 16.89
CA GLN A 164 -13.94 -32.70 15.93
C GLN A 164 -15.45 -32.43 16.08
N GLY A 165 -16.18 -32.52 14.97
CA GLY A 165 -17.64 -32.56 14.93
C GLY A 165 -18.14 -32.51 13.48
N GLN A 166 -18.03 -33.63 12.77
CA GLN A 166 -19.16 -34.47 12.34
C GLN A 166 -20.17 -33.80 11.39
N SER A 167 -20.07 -34.26 10.14
CA SER A 167 -20.99 -34.12 9.02
C SER A 167 -22.39 -34.68 9.30
N GLN A 168 -23.43 -33.90 9.01
CA GLN A 168 -24.78 -34.40 8.68
C GLN A 168 -25.46 -33.48 7.65
N ASP A 169 -25.84 -34.09 6.53
CA ASP A 169 -26.86 -33.65 5.56
C ASP A 169 -28.25 -33.70 6.24
N PRO A 170 -29.19 -32.81 5.89
CA PRO A 170 -30.26 -33.28 5.01
C PRO A 170 -30.86 -32.22 4.07
N GLY A 171 -31.25 -32.67 2.87
CA GLY A 171 -32.66 -32.61 2.49
C GLY A 171 -33.10 -31.51 1.51
N GLN A 172 -33.49 -31.97 0.32
CA GLN A 172 -34.17 -31.26 -0.76
C GLN A 172 -35.50 -30.61 -0.32
N VAL A 173 -35.79 -29.38 -0.77
CA VAL A 173 -37.15 -28.95 -1.10
C VAL A 173 -37.13 -28.05 -2.34
N GLN A 174 -37.99 -28.42 -3.30
CA GLN A 174 -38.24 -27.81 -4.60
C GLN A 174 -39.36 -26.76 -4.46
N GLY A 175 -39.25 -25.60 -5.13
CA GLY A 175 -40.31 -24.59 -5.20
C GLY A 175 -40.04 -23.57 -6.31
N GLN A 176 -41.02 -23.39 -7.19
CA GLN A 176 -40.88 -22.89 -8.56
C GLN A 176 -41.57 -21.52 -8.75
N VAL A 177 -40.83 -20.54 -9.32
CA VAL A 177 -41.20 -19.49 -10.31
C VAL A 177 -42.34 -18.47 -10.03
N GLY A 178 -42.04 -17.17 -10.24
CA GLY A 178 -42.94 -16.24 -10.96
C GLY A 178 -42.89 -14.73 -10.62
N GLY A 179 -42.66 -13.88 -11.64
CA GLY A 179 -43.12 -12.47 -11.74
C GLY A 179 -42.04 -11.38 -11.61
N GLN A 180 -41.45 -10.84 -12.69
CA GLN A 180 -41.87 -9.71 -13.56
C GLN A 180 -41.57 -8.28 -13.03
N ALA A 181 -40.99 -7.49 -13.94
CA ALA A 181 -40.35 -6.18 -13.83
C ALA A 181 -41.25 -4.98 -13.43
N GLN A 182 -40.64 -3.92 -12.91
CA GLN A 182 -40.89 -2.56 -13.44
C GLN A 182 -39.81 -1.53 -13.10
N ASP A 183 -39.62 -0.67 -14.09
CA ASP A 183 -38.79 0.54 -14.23
C ASP A 183 -39.30 1.72 -13.38
N GLY A 184 -38.42 2.66 -13.05
CA GLY A 184 -38.76 3.86 -12.28
C GLY A 184 -37.55 4.68 -11.86
N GLY A 185 -37.06 5.55 -12.76
CA GLY A 185 -36.09 6.58 -12.42
C GLY A 185 -36.69 7.70 -11.57
N GLN A 186 -35.96 8.16 -10.56
CA GLN A 186 -36.14 9.48 -9.96
C GLN A 186 -34.81 10.00 -9.42
N GLN A 187 -34.45 11.20 -9.90
CA GLN A 187 -33.37 12.03 -9.40
C GLN A 187 -33.80 12.65 -8.08
N ASP A 188 -33.03 12.42 -7.01
CA ASP A 188 -33.10 13.23 -5.79
C ASP A 188 -31.77 13.95 -5.58
N GLN A 189 -31.81 15.27 -5.84
CA GLN A 189 -30.85 16.24 -5.34
C GLN A 189 -31.34 16.71 -3.96
N ASN A 190 -30.66 16.35 -2.86
CA ASN A 190 -30.58 17.23 -1.70
C ASN A 190 -29.49 16.83 -0.67
N GLY A 191 -28.78 17.85 -0.19
CA GLY A 191 -28.33 17.97 1.20
C GLY A 191 -27.25 17.03 1.72
N GLY A 192 -25.99 17.49 1.69
CA GLY A 192 -24.85 16.82 2.30
C GLY A 192 -25.05 16.53 3.80
N GLN A 193 -25.12 15.25 4.11
CA GLN A 193 -24.64 14.69 5.37
C GLN A 193 -23.25 14.12 5.08
N GLN A 194 -22.23 14.63 5.76
CA GLN A 194 -20.93 13.96 5.83
C GLN A 194 -21.14 12.60 6.50
N GLN A 195 -21.43 11.58 5.69
CA GLN A 195 -21.31 10.19 6.08
C GLN A 195 -19.83 9.98 6.45
N GLY A 196 -19.59 9.52 7.67
CA GLY A 196 -18.25 9.10 8.12
C GLY A 196 -17.65 8.20 7.05
N GLN A 197 -16.50 8.61 6.51
CA GLN A 197 -15.93 7.95 5.34
C GLN A 197 -15.54 6.52 5.71
N PRO A 198 -16.03 5.52 4.98
CA PRO A 198 -15.68 4.14 5.23
C PRO A 198 -14.32 3.82 4.57
N GLY A 199 -13.45 3.18 5.35
CA GLY A 199 -12.05 2.95 4.99
C GLY A 199 -11.19 3.33 6.18
N GLY A 200 -10.24 2.49 6.57
CA GLY A 200 -9.39 2.73 7.74
C GLY A 200 -8.48 3.96 7.60
N PRO A 201 -7.47 4.12 8.46
CA PRO A 201 -7.00 3.14 9.42
C PRO A 201 -7.92 3.05 10.66
N SER A 202 -7.88 1.90 11.31
CA SER A 202 -8.52 1.67 12.61
C SER A 202 -7.54 1.98 13.75
N PRO A 203 -8.01 2.19 15.00
CA PRO A 203 -7.13 2.38 16.15
C PRO A 203 -6.09 1.26 16.33
N ASP A 204 -6.46 0.02 16.00
CA ASP A 204 -5.58 -1.15 16.09
C ASP A 204 -4.46 -1.12 15.04
N ASP A 205 -4.53 -0.26 14.02
CA ASP A 205 -3.46 -0.11 13.03
C ASP A 205 -2.31 0.75 13.55
N PHE A 206 -2.42 1.31 14.76
CA PHE A 206 -1.39 2.11 15.40
C PHE A 206 -0.78 1.38 16.60
N VAL A 207 0.50 1.63 16.86
CA VAL A 207 1.20 1.14 18.05
C VAL A 207 2.16 2.20 18.56
N ASP A 208 2.21 2.39 19.88
CA ASP A 208 3.26 3.19 20.50
C ASP A 208 4.61 2.49 20.33
N ILE A 209 5.56 3.18 19.67
CA ILE A 209 6.88 2.61 19.37
C ILE A 209 7.66 2.21 20.63
N ASN A 210 7.39 2.84 21.78
CA ASN A 210 8.03 2.49 23.05
C ASN A 210 7.59 1.11 23.57
N ASN A 211 6.42 0.63 23.15
CA ASN A 211 5.91 -0.69 23.52
C ASN A 211 6.44 -1.80 22.59
N VAL A 212 7.21 -1.44 21.56
CA VAL A 212 7.78 -2.37 20.59
C VAL A 212 9.20 -2.70 21.02
N GLN A 213 9.54 -3.98 21.10
CA GLN A 213 10.92 -4.41 21.33
C GLN A 213 11.75 -4.24 20.06
N PRO A 214 13.05 -3.92 20.16
CA PRO A 214 13.96 -3.95 19.01
C PRO A 214 13.83 -5.27 18.26
N ASN A 215 13.63 -5.18 16.95
CA ASN A 215 13.31 -6.34 16.09
C ASN A 215 14.00 -6.27 14.71
N ALA A 216 14.80 -5.25 14.49
CA ALA A 216 15.70 -5.13 13.37
C ALA A 216 17.13 -5.15 13.89
N ASP A 217 18.01 -5.89 13.21
CA ASP A 217 19.45 -5.73 13.43
C ASP A 217 19.83 -4.27 13.17
N ALA A 218 20.74 -3.73 13.97
CA ALA A 218 21.06 -2.31 13.92
C ALA A 218 22.06 -1.97 12.79
N PRO A 219 21.73 -1.03 11.89
CA PRO A 219 20.40 -0.59 11.47
C PRO A 219 19.73 -1.58 10.49
N PRO A 220 18.39 -1.59 10.37
CA PRO A 220 17.74 -2.30 9.27
C PRO A 220 18.31 -1.72 7.99
N PHE A 221 18.73 -2.60 7.08
CA PHE A 221 19.46 -2.18 5.89
C PHE A 221 20.88 -1.63 6.18
N ALA A 222 21.56 -2.18 7.19
CA ALA A 222 22.99 -1.98 7.42
C ALA A 222 23.80 -2.16 6.13
N ALA A 223 24.70 -1.22 5.85
CA ALA A 223 25.62 -1.35 4.74
C ALA A 223 26.40 -2.68 4.83
N PRO A 224 26.72 -3.33 3.69
CA PRO A 224 27.56 -4.52 3.69
C PRO A 224 28.88 -4.30 4.42
N GLN A 225 29.43 -5.34 5.04
CA GLN A 225 30.63 -5.26 5.86
C GLN A 225 31.64 -6.37 5.54
N GLY A 226 32.92 -6.15 5.88
CA GLY A 226 34.00 -7.12 5.72
C GLY A 226 34.71 -7.04 4.37
N GLY A 227 35.88 -7.70 4.28
CA GLY A 227 36.82 -7.50 3.17
C GLY A 227 36.38 -8.06 1.81
N ASN A 228 35.37 -8.94 1.77
CA ASN A 228 34.83 -9.51 0.53
C ASN A 228 33.52 -8.81 0.08
N ALA A 229 33.03 -7.83 0.85
CA ALA A 229 31.81 -7.11 0.54
C ALA A 229 32.09 -5.82 -0.23
N SER A 230 31.14 -5.41 -1.06
CA SER A 230 31.08 -4.05 -1.59
C SER A 230 30.47 -3.15 -0.53
N THR A 231 31.32 -2.44 0.22
CA THR A 231 30.91 -1.67 1.41
C THR A 231 30.55 -0.22 1.12
N GLY A 232 30.79 0.25 -0.11
CA GLY A 232 30.58 1.65 -0.47
C GLY A 232 29.10 2.01 -0.64
N THR A 233 28.84 3.31 -0.65
CA THR A 233 27.52 3.89 -0.87
C THR A 233 27.57 5.03 -1.88
N PHE A 234 26.47 5.22 -2.61
CA PHE A 234 26.25 6.35 -3.49
C PHE A 234 24.90 6.97 -3.13
N VAL A 235 24.89 8.27 -2.79
CA VAL A 235 23.67 8.98 -2.37
C VAL A 235 23.26 9.95 -3.46
N THR A 236 21.96 9.99 -3.79
CA THR A 236 21.39 11.01 -4.66
C THR A 236 20.46 11.91 -3.84
N GLU A 237 20.64 13.22 -3.94
CA GLU A 237 19.78 14.21 -3.26
C GLU A 237 18.81 14.85 -4.26
N CYS A 238 17.53 14.46 -4.19
CA CYS A 238 16.48 14.92 -5.12
C CYS A 238 15.45 15.87 -4.51
N GLY A 239 15.69 16.34 -3.28
CA GLY A 239 14.72 17.12 -2.52
C GLY A 239 13.58 16.27 -1.96
N ARG A 240 12.49 16.93 -1.61
CA ARG A 240 11.33 16.34 -0.91
C ARG A 240 10.02 16.73 -1.60
N ASN A 241 10.08 16.82 -2.92
CA ASN A 241 9.01 17.21 -3.83
C ASN A 241 8.48 18.65 -3.61
N GLU A 242 9.39 19.61 -3.44
CA GLU A 242 9.04 21.02 -3.35
C GLU A 242 8.35 21.56 -4.62
N ASP A 243 8.59 20.92 -5.77
CA ASP A 243 7.99 21.27 -7.06
C ASP A 243 6.53 20.77 -7.20
N GLY A 244 6.03 19.96 -6.26
CA GLY A 244 4.62 19.56 -6.19
C GLY A 244 4.17 18.55 -7.25
N HIS A 245 5.05 17.64 -7.65
CA HIS A 245 4.73 16.57 -8.60
C HIS A 245 3.92 15.48 -7.88
N PHE A 246 2.60 15.54 -8.04
CA PHE A 246 1.66 14.53 -7.52
C PHE A 246 0.75 14.04 -8.64
N ASN A 247 0.56 12.73 -8.74
CA ASN A 247 -0.48 12.13 -9.59
C ASN A 247 -0.89 10.78 -9.03
N SER A 248 -1.94 10.19 -9.59
CA SER A 248 -2.44 8.87 -9.23
C SER A 248 -2.21 7.82 -10.32
N ASP A 249 -1.23 8.09 -11.16
CA ASP A 249 -0.86 7.23 -12.27
C ASP A 249 0.03 6.09 -11.77
N ASN A 250 -0.02 4.96 -12.48
CA ASN A 250 0.85 3.82 -12.21
C ASN A 250 1.63 3.47 -13.49
N VAL A 251 2.72 4.21 -13.72
CA VAL A 251 3.53 4.12 -14.94
C VAL A 251 4.30 2.79 -15.09
N ILE A 252 4.52 2.06 -13.98
CA ILE A 252 5.12 0.73 -14.02
C ILE A 252 4.05 -0.33 -14.33
N VAL A 253 2.97 -0.42 -13.53
CA VAL A 253 1.99 -1.52 -13.61
C VAL A 253 0.95 -1.31 -14.71
N THR A 254 0.49 -0.08 -14.93
CA THR A 254 -0.53 0.24 -15.94
C THR A 254 -0.12 1.43 -16.83
N PRO A 255 1.03 1.35 -17.52
CA PRO A 255 1.46 2.41 -18.43
C PRO A 255 0.39 2.69 -19.49
N GLY A 256 0.18 3.98 -19.78
CA GLY A 256 -0.82 4.51 -20.70
C GLY A 256 -2.22 4.67 -20.11
N VAL A 257 -2.39 4.52 -18.79
CA VAL A 257 -3.67 4.63 -18.10
C VAL A 257 -3.56 5.60 -16.92
N SER A 258 -4.31 6.70 -16.98
CA SER A 258 -4.39 7.65 -15.88
C SER A 258 -5.20 7.11 -14.70
N ASN A 259 -4.90 7.58 -13.49
CA ASN A 259 -5.51 7.11 -12.24
C ASN A 259 -5.39 5.59 -12.02
N GLY A 260 -4.37 4.95 -12.60
CA GLY A 260 -4.18 3.50 -12.50
C GLY A 260 -3.90 3.01 -11.07
N ALA A 261 -3.41 3.88 -10.19
CA ALA A 261 -3.13 3.57 -8.79
C ALA A 261 -4.34 3.73 -7.88
N HIS A 262 -5.34 4.56 -8.24
CA HIS A 262 -6.45 4.97 -7.37
C HIS A 262 -6.02 5.65 -6.05
N HIS A 263 -4.76 6.07 -5.96
CA HIS A 263 -4.23 6.78 -4.80
C HIS A 263 -3.08 7.68 -5.29
N THR A 264 -2.74 8.73 -4.53
CA THR A 264 -1.75 9.71 -4.98
C THR A 264 -0.33 9.27 -4.63
N HIS A 265 0.58 9.37 -5.59
CA HIS A 265 2.01 9.23 -5.39
C HIS A 265 2.71 10.59 -5.26
N ASP A 266 3.75 10.61 -4.44
CA ASP A 266 4.72 11.68 -4.23
C ASP A 266 5.98 11.36 -5.03
N TYR A 267 6.51 12.31 -5.81
CA TYR A 267 7.61 12.08 -6.75
C TYR A 267 8.82 12.96 -6.46
N VAL A 268 10.02 12.39 -6.57
CA VAL A 268 11.28 13.14 -6.69
C VAL A 268 12.12 12.59 -7.85
N GLY A 269 13.04 13.41 -8.34
CA GLY A 269 13.88 13.13 -9.49
C GLY A 269 13.20 13.54 -10.80
N ASN A 270 12.80 12.56 -11.62
CA ASN A 270 12.27 12.81 -12.96
C ASN A 270 11.00 13.67 -12.98
N LYS A 271 11.07 14.84 -13.63
CA LYS A 271 9.97 15.83 -13.68
C LYS A 271 8.85 15.54 -14.68
N ALA A 272 8.96 14.46 -15.46
CA ALA A 272 8.03 14.17 -16.56
C ALA A 272 7.23 12.87 -16.35
N THR A 273 7.36 12.25 -15.17
CA THR A 273 6.71 10.98 -14.88
C THR A 273 5.20 11.13 -14.75
N ASP A 274 4.45 10.50 -15.64
CA ASP A 274 3.00 10.38 -15.62
C ASP A 274 2.58 9.08 -16.32
N ALA A 275 1.28 8.82 -16.40
CA ALA A 275 0.74 7.64 -17.08
C ALA A 275 1.24 7.47 -18.52
N PHE A 276 1.64 8.54 -19.21
CA PHE A 276 2.02 8.52 -20.62
C PHE A 276 3.53 8.67 -20.83
N ALA A 277 4.32 8.66 -19.75
CA ALA A 277 5.77 8.67 -19.84
C ALA A 277 6.29 7.33 -20.40
N ASP A 278 6.96 7.42 -21.54
CA ASP A 278 7.77 6.35 -22.09
C ASP A 278 9.27 6.61 -21.81
N ASP A 279 10.11 5.64 -22.15
CA ASP A 279 11.55 5.70 -21.91
C ASP A 279 12.18 6.95 -22.55
N ASN A 280 11.67 7.41 -23.70
CA ASN A 280 12.17 8.61 -24.37
C ASN A 280 11.81 9.87 -23.59
N LYS A 281 10.55 10.00 -23.15
CA LYS A 281 10.08 11.13 -22.36
C LYS A 281 10.81 11.19 -21.01
N LEU A 282 11.02 10.04 -20.36
CA LEU A 282 11.80 9.96 -19.13
C LEU A 282 13.26 10.38 -19.35
N ALA A 283 13.91 9.89 -20.40
CA ALA A 283 15.30 10.22 -20.71
C ALA A 283 15.53 11.68 -21.13
N ALA A 284 14.53 12.32 -21.74
CA ALA A 284 14.59 13.74 -22.13
C ALA A 284 14.20 14.70 -21.00
N SER A 285 13.73 14.18 -19.87
CA SER A 285 13.23 14.97 -18.75
C SER A 285 14.34 15.66 -17.97
N GLY A 286 14.01 16.81 -17.37
CA GLY A 286 14.81 17.37 -16.29
C GLY A 286 14.66 16.55 -15.00
N THR A 287 15.48 16.89 -14.01
CA THR A 287 15.44 16.23 -12.69
C THR A 287 15.49 17.24 -11.55
N THR A 288 14.94 16.87 -10.39
CA THR A 288 15.16 17.59 -9.12
C THR A 288 16.47 17.18 -8.42
N CYS A 289 17.14 16.12 -8.89
CA CYS A 289 18.40 15.65 -8.31
C CYS A 289 19.60 16.52 -8.66
N ASP A 290 20.42 16.83 -7.66
CA ASP A 290 21.58 17.72 -7.77
C ASP A 290 22.73 17.16 -8.63
N ASN A 291 22.88 15.83 -8.65
CA ASN A 291 23.91 15.12 -9.40
C ASN A 291 23.51 14.76 -10.84
N GLY A 292 22.33 15.20 -11.29
CA GLY A 292 21.82 14.94 -12.65
C GLY A 292 21.19 13.55 -12.83
N ASP A 293 20.92 12.81 -11.76
CA ASP A 293 20.15 11.57 -11.82
C ASP A 293 18.73 11.84 -12.35
N GLN A 294 18.40 11.29 -13.52
CA GLN A 294 17.07 11.46 -14.15
C GLN A 294 16.05 10.42 -13.67
N SER A 295 16.41 9.56 -12.72
CA SER A 295 15.55 8.47 -12.25
C SER A 295 14.25 8.97 -11.64
N THR A 296 13.22 8.13 -11.71
CA THR A 296 11.96 8.38 -11.02
C THR A 296 11.97 7.64 -9.69
N HIS A 297 11.75 8.36 -8.60
CA HIS A 297 11.53 7.80 -7.26
C HIS A 297 10.17 8.24 -6.76
N TYR A 298 9.31 7.30 -6.38
CA TYR A 298 7.98 7.63 -5.89
C TYR A 298 7.40 6.62 -4.91
N TRP A 299 6.45 7.09 -4.11
CA TRP A 299 5.79 6.35 -3.04
C TRP A 299 4.39 6.94 -2.81
N PRO A 300 3.42 6.20 -2.23
CA PRO A 300 2.11 6.76 -1.92
C PRO A 300 2.24 7.85 -0.86
N VAL A 301 1.45 8.92 -1.00
CA VAL A 301 1.49 10.04 -0.06
C VAL A 301 1.07 9.60 1.35
N LEU A 302 1.57 10.32 2.35
CA LEU A 302 1.03 10.26 3.70
C LEU A 302 0.02 11.39 3.86
N ARG A 303 -1.20 11.09 4.31
CA ARG A 303 -2.22 12.11 4.59
C ARG A 303 -2.36 12.34 6.07
N LYS A 304 -2.51 13.61 6.45
CA LYS A 304 -3.04 14.03 7.73
C LYS A 304 -4.56 13.85 7.74
N LEU A 305 -5.09 13.10 8.69
CA LEU A 305 -6.52 12.82 8.85
C LEU A 305 -7.25 14.02 9.50
N ASP A 306 -7.31 15.13 8.79
CA ASP A 306 -7.93 16.39 9.23
C ASP A 306 -9.31 16.65 8.60
N GLY A 307 -9.86 15.67 7.90
CA GLY A 307 -11.17 15.75 7.25
C GLY A 307 -11.19 16.52 5.92
N ASN A 308 -10.05 17.03 5.45
CA ASN A 308 -9.97 17.64 4.13
C ASN A 308 -10.23 16.59 3.03
N ALA A 309 -10.98 16.97 1.99
CA ALA A 309 -11.38 16.04 0.93
C ALA A 309 -11.15 16.67 -0.44
N GLU A 310 -9.91 16.61 -0.92
CA GLU A 310 -9.54 17.13 -2.23
C GLU A 310 -10.21 16.31 -3.35
N GLN A 311 -11.09 16.95 -4.12
CA GLN A 311 -11.93 16.30 -5.13
C GLN A 311 -11.19 16.06 -6.45
N LYS A 312 -10.21 15.15 -6.45
CA LYS A 312 -9.47 14.72 -7.63
C LYS A 312 -9.21 13.20 -7.66
N PRO A 313 -8.87 12.62 -8.82
CA PRO A 313 -8.43 11.23 -8.92
C PRO A 313 -7.25 10.94 -7.98
N GLY A 314 -7.28 9.79 -7.32
CA GLY A 314 -6.33 9.36 -6.29
C GLY A 314 -6.39 10.12 -4.97
N ALA A 315 -7.36 11.01 -4.78
CA ALA A 315 -7.67 11.65 -3.51
C ALA A 315 -9.10 11.28 -3.09
N ALA A 316 -9.95 12.25 -2.74
CA ALA A 316 -11.28 11.96 -2.20
C ALA A 316 -12.21 11.21 -3.17
N GLN A 317 -11.99 11.33 -4.49
CA GLN A 317 -12.74 10.55 -5.48
C GLN A 317 -12.47 9.04 -5.38
N ASP A 318 -11.31 8.67 -4.86
CA ASP A 318 -10.91 7.30 -4.59
C ASP A 318 -10.82 7.02 -3.07
N ALA A 319 -11.64 7.72 -2.26
CA ALA A 319 -11.71 7.62 -0.79
C ALA A 319 -10.42 7.92 -0.01
N ASN A 320 -9.42 8.53 -0.63
CA ASN A 320 -8.22 9.02 0.03
C ASN A 320 -8.46 10.45 0.55
N VAL A 321 -8.77 10.58 1.85
CA VAL A 321 -9.10 11.86 2.50
C VAL A 321 -7.99 12.32 3.45
N GLY A 322 -7.86 13.63 3.59
CA GLY A 322 -6.87 14.30 4.40
C GLY A 322 -5.91 15.17 3.58
N THR A 323 -5.21 16.06 4.26
CA THR A 323 -4.16 16.88 3.65
C THR A 323 -2.91 16.05 3.37
N THR A 324 -2.40 16.08 2.14
CA THR A 324 -1.10 15.49 1.79
C THR A 324 0.02 16.14 2.61
N LEU A 325 0.81 15.32 3.30
CA LEU A 325 1.98 15.76 4.05
C LEU A 325 3.20 15.80 3.14
N THR A 326 3.93 16.92 3.16
CA THR A 326 5.27 17.00 2.57
C THR A 326 6.25 16.26 3.47
N PRO A 327 7.16 15.43 2.93
CA PRO A 327 8.24 14.86 3.71
C PRO A 327 9.07 15.93 4.43
N ALA A 328 9.58 15.60 5.61
CA ALA A 328 10.57 16.42 6.30
C ALA A 328 11.97 16.18 5.73
N THR A 329 12.33 14.92 5.49
CA THR A 329 13.57 14.52 4.81
C THR A 329 13.33 13.34 3.87
N VAL A 330 14.08 13.30 2.77
CA VAL A 330 14.17 12.16 1.84
C VAL A 330 15.65 11.86 1.64
N THR A 331 16.06 10.61 1.83
CA THR A 331 17.42 10.15 1.54
C THR A 331 17.35 8.96 0.59
N LEU A 332 18.05 9.04 -0.53
CA LEU A 332 18.11 7.99 -1.55
C LEU A 332 19.53 7.42 -1.58
N THR A 333 19.71 6.25 -0.97
CA THR A 333 21.03 5.63 -0.86
C THR A 333 21.08 4.36 -1.68
N PHE A 334 22.06 4.28 -2.58
CA PHE A 334 22.46 3.05 -3.26
C PHE A 334 23.61 2.42 -2.51
N ARG A 335 23.42 1.20 -2.00
CA ARG A 335 24.45 0.44 -1.27
C ARG A 335 24.91 -0.79 -2.04
N GLY A 336 26.10 -1.28 -1.71
CA GLY A 336 26.68 -2.47 -2.31
C GLY A 336 26.07 -3.80 -1.87
N SER A 337 26.83 -4.88 -2.04
CA SER A 337 26.41 -6.25 -1.70
C SER A 337 27.37 -6.93 -0.72
N GLN A 338 26.82 -7.77 0.15
CA GLN A 338 27.57 -8.60 1.10
C GLN A 338 28.33 -9.74 0.40
N SER A 339 27.89 -10.16 -0.79
CA SER A 339 28.47 -11.27 -1.56
C SER A 339 29.43 -10.82 -2.66
N GLY A 340 29.88 -9.57 -2.65
CA GLY A 340 30.91 -9.05 -3.57
C GLY A 340 30.47 -7.81 -4.35
N GLU A 341 31.10 -7.60 -5.50
CA GLU A 341 30.84 -6.45 -6.37
C GLU A 341 29.41 -6.45 -6.91
N VAL A 342 28.82 -5.25 -7.00
CA VAL A 342 27.57 -5.02 -7.70
C VAL A 342 27.82 -4.64 -9.16
N ARG A 343 26.86 -4.97 -10.02
CA ARG A 343 26.83 -4.57 -11.44
C ARG A 343 25.95 -3.35 -11.64
N ALA A 344 26.23 -2.56 -12.67
CA ALA A 344 25.39 -1.43 -13.05
C ALA A 344 23.94 -1.87 -13.30
N MET A 345 22.99 -1.13 -12.74
CA MET A 345 21.59 -1.29 -13.13
C MET A 345 21.43 -0.81 -14.58
N PRO A 346 20.79 -1.58 -15.46
CA PRO A 346 20.48 -1.08 -16.79
C PRO A 346 19.53 0.12 -16.70
N ARG A 347 19.69 1.06 -17.62
CA ARG A 347 18.73 2.16 -17.76
C ARG A 347 17.34 1.60 -18.08
N PHE A 348 16.33 2.25 -17.50
CA PHE A 348 14.91 1.89 -17.49
C PHE A 348 14.55 0.63 -16.69
N LEU A 349 15.45 0.13 -15.83
CA LEU A 349 15.09 -0.90 -14.85
C LEU A 349 13.97 -0.39 -13.94
N LYS A 350 12.87 -1.14 -13.84
CA LYS A 350 11.69 -0.79 -13.05
C LYS A 350 11.59 -1.69 -11.83
N ILE A 351 11.50 -1.12 -10.64
CA ILE A 351 11.45 -1.90 -9.41
C ILE A 351 10.29 -1.42 -8.54
N ILE A 352 9.49 -2.36 -8.06
CA ILE A 352 8.44 -2.14 -7.06
C ILE A 352 8.81 -2.92 -5.80
N THR A 353 8.94 -2.23 -4.68
CA THR A 353 9.10 -2.82 -3.35
C THR A 353 7.84 -2.59 -2.53
N GLY A 354 7.36 -3.61 -1.83
CA GLY A 354 6.04 -3.58 -1.21
C GLY A 354 4.89 -3.93 -2.18
N ASP A 355 3.67 -3.83 -1.66
CA ASP A 355 2.45 -4.19 -2.39
C ASP A 355 1.25 -3.36 -1.90
N ALA A 356 0.74 -2.50 -2.78
CA ALA A 356 -0.43 -1.66 -2.54
C ALA A 356 -1.71 -2.46 -2.20
N LYS A 357 -1.72 -3.78 -2.44
CA LYS A 357 -2.86 -4.68 -2.19
C LYS A 357 -2.55 -5.75 -1.13
N ALA A 358 -1.46 -5.60 -0.38
CA ALA A 358 -0.96 -6.58 0.58
C ALA A 358 -2.00 -7.04 1.62
N PHE A 359 -2.92 -6.17 2.03
CA PHE A 359 -3.93 -6.53 3.03
C PHE A 359 -4.85 -7.65 2.55
N THR A 360 -5.18 -7.65 1.25
CA THR A 360 -6.09 -8.62 0.63
C THR A 360 -5.38 -9.71 -0.17
N ASN A 361 -4.21 -9.42 -0.74
CA ASN A 361 -3.37 -10.37 -1.49
C ASN A 361 -2.51 -11.24 -0.56
N GLY A 362 -2.29 -10.80 0.68
CA GLY A 362 -1.36 -11.42 1.62
C GLY A 362 0.03 -10.78 1.57
N THR A 363 0.90 -11.24 2.47
CA THR A 363 2.16 -10.54 2.78
C THR A 363 3.35 -10.96 1.92
N LYS A 364 3.15 -11.80 0.89
CA LYS A 364 4.25 -12.32 0.06
C LYS A 364 5.12 -11.21 -0.53
N ASN A 365 4.48 -10.16 -1.05
CA ASN A 365 5.15 -9.00 -1.65
C ASN A 365 5.16 -7.78 -0.72
N ALA A 366 4.61 -7.90 0.49
CA ALA A 366 4.60 -6.79 1.45
C ALA A 366 6.02 -6.52 1.93
N ASN A 367 6.38 -5.24 1.97
CA ASN A 367 7.69 -4.79 2.44
C ASN A 367 7.60 -3.40 3.10
N ALA A 368 6.45 -3.11 3.70
CA ALA A 368 6.27 -1.91 4.50
C ALA A 368 7.23 -1.93 5.69
N SER A 369 7.84 -0.79 5.97
CA SER A 369 8.78 -0.62 7.08
C SER A 369 8.54 0.75 7.70
N TRP A 370 7.92 0.76 8.87
CA TRP A 370 7.59 1.96 9.62
C TRP A 370 8.36 2.04 10.93
N SER A 371 8.81 3.23 11.29
CA SER A 371 9.49 3.48 12.57
C SER A 371 9.37 4.94 12.99
N CYS A 372 10.15 5.32 14.00
CA CYS A 372 10.31 6.68 14.46
C CYS A 372 11.81 7.04 14.46
N THR A 373 12.15 8.31 14.20
CA THR A 373 13.55 8.75 14.30
C THR A 373 14.07 8.50 15.72
N GLY A 374 15.24 7.86 15.83
CA GLY A 374 15.81 7.41 17.10
C GLY A 374 15.31 6.05 17.61
N PHE A 375 14.40 5.39 16.90
CA PHE A 375 13.84 4.07 17.22
C PHE A 375 13.91 3.10 16.03
N GLU A 376 14.77 3.37 15.05
CA GLU A 376 14.86 2.61 13.79
C GLU A 376 15.39 1.18 13.96
N ASP A 377 15.86 0.80 15.14
CA ASP A 377 16.06 -0.59 15.58
C ASP A 377 14.74 -1.37 15.76
N ARG A 378 13.58 -0.70 15.62
CA ARG A 378 12.23 -1.25 15.60
C ARG A 378 11.56 -0.94 14.27
N GLN A 379 11.34 -1.96 13.47
CA GLN A 379 10.65 -1.86 12.18
C GLN A 379 9.28 -2.55 12.25
N LEU A 380 8.24 -1.76 12.03
CA LEU A 380 6.85 -2.23 11.98
C LEU A 380 6.48 -2.54 10.54
N LYS A 381 5.93 -3.73 10.31
CA LYS A 381 5.57 -4.22 8.97
C LYS A 381 4.09 -4.03 8.64
N ASP A 382 3.27 -3.82 9.66
CA ASP A 382 1.81 -3.83 9.55
C ASP A 382 1.14 -2.90 10.57
N LYS A 383 1.90 -1.96 11.16
CA LYS A 383 1.41 -0.91 12.08
C LYS A 383 2.02 0.44 11.77
N TYR A 384 1.23 1.49 11.93
CA TYR A 384 1.71 2.86 12.03
C TYR A 384 2.30 3.12 13.42
N PRO A 385 3.48 3.75 13.52
CA PRO A 385 4.06 4.09 14.80
C PRO A 385 3.44 5.38 15.35
N LEU A 386 3.12 5.38 16.64
CA LEU A 386 2.93 6.61 17.42
C LEU A 386 4.29 7.02 17.96
N CYS A 387 4.85 8.09 17.40
CA CYS A 387 6.20 8.55 17.72
C CYS A 387 6.23 9.51 18.92
N PRO A 388 7.24 9.40 19.81
CA PRO A 388 7.42 10.34 20.91
C PRO A 388 7.56 11.78 20.40
N GLN A 389 7.25 12.75 21.26
CA GLN A 389 7.44 14.16 20.95
C GLN A 389 8.90 14.44 20.56
N GLY A 390 9.09 15.16 19.46
CA GLY A 390 10.42 15.47 18.90
C GLY A 390 10.98 14.39 17.97
N SER A 391 10.28 13.25 17.81
CA SER A 391 10.58 12.23 16.82
C SER A 391 9.64 12.34 15.61
N GLN A 392 10.14 11.96 14.43
CA GLN A 392 9.39 11.95 13.18
C GLN A 392 9.01 10.51 12.82
N VAL A 393 7.89 10.34 12.13
CA VAL A 393 7.55 9.05 11.51
C VAL A 393 8.56 8.77 10.40
N VAL A 394 9.06 7.55 10.34
CA VAL A 394 10.02 7.07 9.33
C VAL A 394 9.35 5.99 8.49
N ARG A 395 9.45 6.13 7.17
CA ARG A 395 9.20 5.07 6.19
C ARG A 395 10.53 4.67 5.58
N THR A 396 10.76 3.37 5.41
CA THR A 396 11.96 2.88 4.74
C THR A 396 11.62 1.84 3.68
N PHE A 397 12.04 2.11 2.44
CA PHE A 397 11.85 1.22 1.31
C PHE A 397 13.19 0.69 0.85
N ALA A 398 13.50 -0.55 1.23
CA ALA A 398 14.60 -1.29 0.62
C ALA A 398 14.10 -2.00 -0.63
N PHE A 399 14.70 -1.68 -1.76
CA PHE A 399 14.39 -2.32 -3.03
C PHE A 399 15.15 -3.63 -3.17
N GLN A 400 14.70 -4.46 -4.09
CA GLN A 400 15.38 -5.68 -4.49
C GLN A 400 16.78 -5.35 -5.04
N ASN A 401 17.76 -6.21 -4.75
CA ASN A 401 19.19 -5.99 -5.04
C ASN A 401 19.81 -7.06 -5.94
N CYS A 402 18.99 -7.99 -6.44
CA CYS A 402 19.40 -9.01 -7.38
C CYS A 402 18.59 -8.84 -8.67
N TRP A 403 19.28 -8.69 -9.79
CA TRP A 403 18.69 -8.54 -11.13
C TRP A 403 18.94 -9.79 -11.96
N ASN A 404 17.98 -10.23 -12.76
CA ASN A 404 18.09 -11.46 -13.57
C ASN A 404 19.09 -11.37 -14.75
N GLY A 405 19.74 -10.22 -14.92
CA GLY A 405 20.76 -9.99 -15.95
C GLY A 405 20.25 -9.77 -17.36
N ARG A 406 18.92 -9.70 -17.57
CA ARG A 406 18.32 -9.56 -18.90
C ARG A 406 17.22 -8.52 -18.99
N ASP A 407 16.22 -8.60 -18.13
CA ASP A 407 14.96 -7.88 -18.31
C ASP A 407 14.94 -6.61 -17.47
N ILE A 408 14.67 -5.45 -18.09
CA ILE A 408 14.44 -4.19 -17.35
C ILE A 408 13.05 -4.12 -16.71
N ASP A 409 12.16 -5.02 -17.13
CA ASP A 409 10.80 -5.15 -16.65
C ASP A 409 10.25 -6.54 -17.04
N SER A 410 9.46 -7.16 -16.17
CA SER A 410 8.81 -8.46 -16.43
C SER A 410 7.30 -8.28 -16.61
N GLY A 411 6.59 -9.31 -17.09
CA GLY A 411 5.14 -9.19 -17.33
C GLY A 411 4.31 -8.85 -16.07
N ASN A 412 4.83 -9.20 -14.89
CA ASN A 412 4.25 -8.88 -13.58
C ASN A 412 5.03 -7.78 -12.85
N HIS A 413 6.02 -7.16 -13.50
CA HIS A 413 6.86 -6.10 -12.93
C HIS A 413 7.69 -6.51 -11.70
N ARG A 414 7.81 -7.82 -11.41
CA ARG A 414 8.51 -8.34 -10.22
C ARG A 414 9.54 -9.43 -10.51
N ASP A 415 9.23 -10.39 -11.38
CA ASP A 415 10.08 -11.58 -11.62
C ASP A 415 11.52 -11.29 -12.08
N HIS A 416 11.79 -10.10 -12.61
CA HIS A 416 13.13 -9.73 -13.07
C HIS A 416 14.05 -9.23 -11.94
N MET A 417 13.49 -8.98 -10.75
CA MET A 417 14.20 -8.57 -9.55
C MET A 417 13.92 -9.53 -8.38
N ALA A 418 14.90 -9.66 -7.49
CA ALA A 418 14.79 -10.45 -6.26
C ALA A 418 15.58 -9.81 -5.11
N PHE A 419 15.19 -10.12 -3.88
CA PHE A 419 16.05 -9.87 -2.73
C PHE A 419 17.13 -10.94 -2.65
N SER A 420 18.33 -10.55 -2.21
CA SER A 420 19.33 -11.50 -1.76
C SER A 420 18.88 -12.22 -0.50
N ASP A 421 19.50 -13.37 -0.20
CA ASP A 421 19.35 -14.02 1.09
C ASP A 421 20.00 -13.22 2.23
N GLN A 422 19.91 -13.73 3.47
CA GLN A 422 20.48 -13.09 4.67
C GLN A 422 22.01 -12.92 4.62
N ASN A 423 22.70 -13.71 3.79
CA ASN A 423 24.14 -13.62 3.58
C ASN A 423 24.51 -12.71 2.39
N GLY A 424 23.51 -12.14 1.70
CA GLY A 424 23.68 -11.31 0.52
C GLY A 424 23.75 -12.05 -0.81
N ASN A 425 23.52 -13.37 -0.83
CA ASN A 425 23.61 -14.13 -2.06
C ASN A 425 22.36 -13.93 -2.93
N CYS A 426 22.58 -13.68 -4.21
CA CYS A 426 21.49 -13.64 -5.18
C CYS A 426 21.00 -15.04 -5.56
N PRO A 427 19.70 -15.21 -5.87
CA PRO A 427 19.19 -16.46 -6.42
C PRO A 427 19.95 -16.88 -7.69
N GLN A 428 19.91 -18.18 -8.01
CA GLN A 428 20.55 -18.70 -9.21
C GLN A 428 20.07 -17.96 -10.47
N GLY A 429 21.03 -17.48 -11.28
CA GLY A 429 20.75 -16.72 -12.51
C GLY A 429 20.55 -15.22 -12.29
N PHE A 430 20.59 -14.74 -11.05
CA PHE A 430 20.57 -13.32 -10.71
C PHE A 430 21.97 -12.84 -10.34
N GLN A 431 22.22 -11.56 -10.60
CA GLN A 431 23.45 -10.85 -10.24
C GLN A 431 23.14 -9.67 -9.33
N ALA A 432 24.06 -9.37 -8.41
CA ALA A 432 23.91 -8.25 -7.51
C ALA A 432 23.98 -6.92 -8.27
N VAL A 433 23.08 -6.00 -7.94
CA VAL A 433 23.06 -4.60 -8.39
C VAL A 433 23.01 -3.69 -7.16
N PRO A 434 23.39 -2.40 -7.26
CA PRO A 434 23.24 -1.47 -6.15
C PRO A 434 21.82 -1.52 -5.58
N GLN A 435 21.70 -1.69 -4.27
CA GLN A 435 20.40 -1.69 -3.61
C GLN A 435 20.00 -0.26 -3.28
N LEU A 436 18.91 0.21 -3.88
CA LEU A 436 18.27 1.44 -3.46
C LEU A 436 17.59 1.24 -2.09
N VAL A 437 17.87 2.15 -1.17
CA VAL A 437 17.15 2.33 0.10
C VAL A 437 16.65 3.77 0.13
N GLN A 438 15.32 3.93 0.12
CA GLN A 438 14.67 5.22 0.33
C GLN A 438 14.30 5.33 1.81
N ARG A 439 14.78 6.37 2.48
CA ARG A 439 14.39 6.70 3.86
C ARG A 439 13.68 8.05 3.84
N ILE A 440 12.44 8.08 4.32
CA ILE A 440 11.58 9.25 4.25
C ILE A 440 11.03 9.53 5.64
N THR A 441 11.16 10.77 6.11
CA THR A 441 10.61 11.18 7.41
C THR A 441 9.48 12.17 7.27
N TYR A 442 8.55 12.16 8.23
CA TYR A 442 7.40 13.05 8.25
C TYR A 442 7.18 13.65 9.64
N ASP A 443 6.92 14.95 9.67
CA ASP A 443 6.30 15.61 10.81
C ASP A 443 4.79 15.36 10.77
N VAL A 444 4.30 14.50 11.68
CA VAL A 444 2.87 14.18 11.81
C VAL A 444 2.32 14.76 13.11
N PRO A 445 1.02 15.14 13.16
CA PRO A 445 0.38 15.45 14.42
C PRO A 445 0.42 14.25 15.37
N GLN A 446 0.43 14.49 16.68
CA GLN A 446 0.40 13.42 17.67
C GLN A 446 -0.90 12.59 17.59
N GLY A 447 -0.82 11.32 18.02
CA GLY A 447 -1.95 10.40 18.00
C GLY A 447 -2.20 9.74 16.65
N GLN A 448 -3.38 9.15 16.51
CA GLN A 448 -3.83 8.40 15.32
C GLN A 448 -4.29 9.38 14.22
N SER A 449 -3.33 10.11 13.65
CA SER A 449 -3.58 11.35 12.91
C SER A 449 -3.23 11.28 11.44
N PHE A 450 -2.75 10.13 10.96
CA PHE A 450 -2.22 9.99 9.61
C PHE A 450 -2.48 8.60 9.03
N ALA A 451 -2.46 8.51 7.71
CA ALA A 451 -2.59 7.25 6.98
C ALA A 451 -1.87 7.34 5.63
N VAL A 452 -1.42 6.19 5.13
CA VAL A 452 -0.93 6.09 3.75
C VAL A 452 -2.10 6.07 2.76
N ASP A 453 -1.90 6.72 1.62
CA ASP A 453 -2.79 6.59 0.48
C ASP A 453 -2.81 5.13 -0.02
N SER A 454 -4.00 4.61 -0.32
CA SER A 454 -4.18 3.20 -0.70
C SER A 454 -5.48 3.01 -1.49
N PHE A 455 -5.69 1.80 -2.02
CA PHE A 455 -6.99 1.41 -2.55
C PHE A 455 -8.01 1.32 -1.40
N PRO A 456 -9.28 1.74 -1.59
CA PRO A 456 -10.25 1.79 -0.49
C PRO A 456 -10.53 0.44 0.18
N GLU A 457 -10.58 -0.64 -0.60
CA GLU A 457 -10.74 -2.00 -0.10
C GLU A 457 -9.52 -2.49 0.72
N GLN A 458 -8.40 -1.77 0.69
CA GLN A 458 -7.23 -2.06 1.52
C GLN A 458 -7.24 -1.28 2.84
N LEU A 459 -8.26 -0.43 3.05
CA LEU A 459 -8.56 0.23 4.33
C LEU A 459 -7.39 1.07 4.88
N HIS A 460 -6.55 1.61 4.00
CA HIS A 460 -5.34 2.35 4.38
C HIS A 460 -4.46 1.58 5.38
N LYS A 461 -4.44 0.25 5.29
CA LYS A 461 -3.64 -0.58 6.18
C LYS A 461 -2.16 -0.29 5.93
N PRO A 462 -1.35 -0.07 6.98
CA PRO A 462 0.08 0.28 6.85
C PRO A 462 0.90 -0.78 6.09
N VAL A 463 0.45 -2.02 6.05
CA VAL A 463 1.06 -3.12 5.27
C VAL A 463 1.02 -2.88 3.76
N THR A 464 0.13 -1.99 3.26
CA THR A 464 0.04 -1.66 1.83
C THR A 464 1.06 -0.63 1.37
N ASP A 465 1.94 -0.20 2.28
CA ASP A 465 2.98 0.74 1.90
C ASP A 465 3.95 0.11 0.90
N HIS A 466 4.44 0.95 -0.02
CA HIS A 466 5.28 0.52 -1.13
C HIS A 466 6.10 1.69 -1.67
N GLY A 467 7.12 1.36 -2.46
CA GLY A 467 7.94 2.32 -3.18
C GLY A 467 8.21 1.81 -4.58
N ASP A 468 8.35 2.74 -5.49
CA ASP A 468 8.57 2.50 -6.90
C ASP A 468 9.78 3.28 -7.40
N PHE A 469 10.50 2.65 -8.32
CA PHE A 469 11.73 3.19 -8.87
C PHE A 469 11.83 2.85 -10.35
N ILE A 470 12.18 3.85 -11.16
CA ILE A 470 12.62 3.67 -12.54
C ILE A 470 14.02 4.23 -12.64
N ASN A 471 15.01 3.37 -12.87
CA ASN A 471 16.38 3.81 -13.08
C ASN A 471 16.49 4.55 -14.41
N VAL A 472 16.76 5.85 -14.40
CA VAL A 472 17.00 6.64 -15.61
C VAL A 472 18.35 7.36 -15.53
N MET A 473 19.19 7.01 -14.54
CA MET A 473 20.57 7.48 -14.43
C MET A 473 21.27 7.41 -15.79
N PRO A 474 21.91 8.51 -16.24
CA PRO A 474 22.84 8.45 -17.36
C PRO A 474 23.93 7.40 -17.13
N ASP A 475 24.37 6.71 -18.18
CA ASP A 475 25.31 5.57 -18.07
C ASP A 475 26.62 5.94 -17.36
N ASN A 476 27.11 7.18 -17.53
CA ASN A 476 28.30 7.68 -16.84
C ASN A 476 28.06 7.87 -15.34
N LEU A 477 26.86 8.30 -14.93
CA LEU A 477 26.49 8.44 -13.52
C LEU A 477 26.34 7.07 -12.87
N MET A 478 25.66 6.13 -13.53
CA MET A 478 25.54 4.75 -13.03
C MET A 478 26.91 4.09 -12.90
N SER A 479 27.82 4.30 -13.86
CA SER A 479 29.19 3.78 -13.77
C SER A 479 29.95 4.39 -12.60
N LYS A 480 29.87 5.72 -12.40
CA LYS A 480 30.46 6.42 -11.23
C LYS A 480 29.92 5.85 -9.92
N ALA A 481 28.62 5.60 -9.84
CA ALA A 481 27.98 5.05 -8.64
C ALA A 481 28.49 3.63 -8.34
N VAL A 482 28.54 2.74 -9.34
CA VAL A 482 29.08 1.37 -9.18
C VAL A 482 30.55 1.40 -8.77
N ASP A 483 31.38 2.22 -9.43
CA ASP A 483 32.80 2.34 -9.09
C ASP A 483 32.99 2.85 -7.65
N CYS A 484 32.16 3.81 -7.21
CA CYS A 484 32.18 4.26 -5.82
C CYS A 484 31.84 3.13 -4.85
N ILE A 485 30.73 2.43 -5.11
CA ILE A 485 30.19 1.37 -4.28
C ILE A 485 31.17 0.18 -4.18
N ASN A 486 31.71 -0.27 -5.31
CA ASN A 486 32.65 -1.40 -5.35
C ASN A 486 34.02 -1.06 -4.76
N SER A 487 34.44 0.20 -4.79
CA SER A 487 35.69 0.66 -4.16
C SER A 487 35.57 0.95 -2.66
N GLY A 488 34.42 0.69 -2.04
CA GLY A 488 34.22 0.88 -0.61
C GLY A 488 34.13 2.35 -0.18
N ARG A 489 33.85 3.27 -1.12
CA ARG A 489 33.76 4.72 -0.85
C ARG A 489 32.31 5.14 -0.62
N ASN A 490 32.13 6.27 0.05
CA ASN A 490 30.84 6.96 0.16
C ASN A 490 30.87 8.19 -0.75
N CYS A 491 29.99 8.24 -1.75
CA CYS A 491 29.92 9.31 -2.73
C CYS A 491 28.51 9.89 -2.86
N THR A 492 28.43 11.02 -3.56
CA THR A 492 27.20 11.68 -3.99
C THR A 492 27.19 11.91 -5.51
#